data_AF-A0A7S2DDI6-F1
#
_entry.id   AF-A0A7S2DDI6-F1
#
_cell.length_a   1.000
_cell.length_b   1.000
_cell.length_c   1.000
_cell.angle_alpha   90.00
_cell.angle_beta   90.00
_cell.angle_gamma   90.00
#
_symmetry.space_group_name_H-M   'P 1'
#
loop_
_entity.id
_entity.type
_entity.pdbx_description
1 polymer ?
#
loop_
_entity_poly.entity_id
_entity_poly.type
_entity_poly.pdbx_seq_one_letter_code
_entity_poly.pdbx_strand_id
1 'polypeptide(L)'
;QETPQSHLAHAFSVVVPLPRLLGTMEHSRRFGGSIRMSTASMVEGSYGAEQIEVLEGLEPVRKRPGMYIGSTGTKGLHHLVYEIVDNSVDEAMAGHCTRVEVTLSDGDVVTVQDNGRGIPCDVHAKTGKSALETVLTILHAGGKFGGNGYKVSGGLHGV
;
A
#
# COMPACT_ATOMS: atom_id res chain seq x y z
N GLN A 1 12.89 -4.85 34.52
CA GLN A 1 13.31 -5.92 33.59
C GLN A 1 12.80 -5.51 32.22
N GLU A 2 13.65 -4.91 31.40
CA GLU A 2 13.32 -4.62 30.00
C GLU A 2 13.45 -5.93 29.22
N THR A 3 12.35 -6.43 28.68
CA THR A 3 12.37 -7.51 27.69
C THR A 3 13.05 -7.00 26.41
N PRO A 4 13.87 -7.83 25.72
CA PRO A 4 14.56 -7.36 24.52
C PRO A 4 13.54 -7.01 23.44
N GLN A 5 13.59 -5.78 22.92
CA GLN A 5 12.74 -5.28 21.82
C GLN A 5 12.97 -5.98 20.45
N SER A 6 13.62 -7.14 20.41
CA SER A 6 14.05 -7.81 19.17
C SER A 6 12.93 -8.43 18.33
N HIS A 7 11.66 -8.28 18.72
CA HIS A 7 10.51 -8.94 18.10
C HIS A 7 9.54 -7.99 17.39
N LEU A 8 9.90 -6.71 17.27
CA LEU A 8 9.02 -5.66 16.74
C LEU A 8 9.78 -4.76 15.76
N ALA A 9 9.14 -4.39 14.65
CA ALA A 9 9.67 -3.45 13.67
C ALA A 9 9.05 -2.06 13.86
N HIS A 10 9.89 -1.03 14.05
CA HIS A 10 9.49 0.36 14.35
C HIS A 10 9.86 1.38 13.26
N ALA A 11 10.49 0.93 12.18
CA ALA A 11 10.92 1.80 11.08
C ALA A 11 10.69 1.11 9.74
N PHE A 12 10.19 1.88 8.77
CA PHE A 12 9.96 1.45 7.41
C PHE A 12 10.58 2.45 6.44
N SER A 13 11.38 1.94 5.50
CA SER A 13 11.95 2.72 4.42
C SER A 13 11.33 2.32 3.10
N VAL A 14 10.89 3.30 2.32
CA VAL A 14 10.39 3.12 0.97
C VAL A 14 11.27 3.92 0.02
N VAL A 15 11.66 3.31 -1.10
CA VAL A 15 12.37 4.00 -2.18
C VAL A 15 11.32 4.65 -3.09
N VAL A 16 11.35 5.97 -3.15
CA VAL A 16 10.38 6.85 -3.81
C VAL A 16 11.14 7.82 -4.74
N PRO A 17 11.24 7.52 -6.05
CA PRO A 17 11.95 8.38 -7.00
C PRO A 17 11.33 9.78 -7.04
N LEU A 18 12.04 10.80 -6.54
CA LEU A 18 11.54 12.17 -6.48
C LEU A 18 11.52 12.77 -7.90
N PRO A 19 10.36 13.17 -8.44
CA PRO A 19 10.29 13.82 -9.73
C PRO A 19 10.86 15.23 -9.63
N ARG A 20 11.83 15.58 -10.50
CA ARG A 20 12.18 16.98 -10.75
C ARG A 20 10.99 17.65 -11.45
N LEU A 21 10.27 18.50 -10.72
CA LEU A 21 9.05 19.18 -11.17
C LEU A 21 9.33 20.24 -12.24
N LEU A 22 8.71 20.11 -13.42
CA LEU A 22 8.33 21.21 -14.30
C LEU A 22 7.14 20.74 -15.18
N GLY A 23 5.98 21.39 -15.03
CA GLY A 23 4.85 21.20 -15.95
C GLY A 23 3.47 21.38 -15.31
N THR A 24 2.83 22.52 -15.60
CA THR A 24 1.44 22.84 -15.25
C THR A 24 0.45 22.05 -16.10
N MET A 25 -0.64 21.57 -15.51
CA MET A 25 -1.76 20.94 -16.22
C MET A 25 -3.03 21.78 -16.05
N GLU A 26 -3.63 22.17 -17.18
CA GLU A 26 -5.01 22.67 -17.25
C GLU A 26 -5.99 21.50 -17.45
N HIS A 27 -7.16 21.61 -16.83
CA HIS A 27 -8.25 20.63 -16.93
C HIS A 27 -9.53 21.35 -17.36
N SER A 28 -10.20 20.83 -18.40
CA SER A 28 -11.67 20.80 -18.51
C SER A 28 -12.09 20.35 -19.91
N ARG A 29 -12.70 19.16 -20.02
CA ARG A 29 -13.84 18.93 -20.94
C ARG A 29 -14.80 17.90 -20.34
N ARG A 30 -16.10 18.22 -20.40
CA ARG A 30 -17.21 17.33 -20.08
C ARG A 30 -17.44 16.36 -21.24
N PHE A 31 -17.73 15.09 -20.95
CA PHE A 31 -18.20 14.12 -21.93
C PHE A 31 -19.65 13.74 -21.63
N GLY A 32 -20.56 14.09 -22.54
CA GLY A 32 -21.85 13.44 -22.70
C GLY A 32 -21.83 12.75 -24.07
N GLY A 33 -21.93 11.42 -24.09
CA GLY A 33 -21.88 10.63 -25.32
C GLY A 33 -22.71 9.36 -25.19
N SER A 34 -23.54 9.09 -26.20
CA SER A 34 -24.21 7.81 -26.41
C SER A 34 -23.21 6.81 -27.00
N ILE A 35 -23.14 5.60 -26.43
CA ILE A 35 -22.27 4.54 -26.91
C ILE A 35 -22.90 3.92 -28.15
N ARG A 36 -22.39 4.28 -29.33
CA ARG A 36 -22.55 3.47 -30.55
C ARG A 36 -21.49 2.37 -30.51
N MET A 37 -21.91 1.11 -30.46
CA MET A 37 -21.02 -0.01 -30.70
C MET A 37 -20.55 0.06 -32.16
N SER A 38 -19.25 0.31 -32.37
CA SER A 38 -18.63 0.10 -33.68
C SER A 38 -18.55 -1.40 -33.94
N THR A 39 -18.71 -1.80 -35.20
CA THR A 39 -18.43 -3.17 -35.65
C THR A 39 -16.92 -3.40 -35.54
N ALA A 40 -16.46 -3.79 -34.36
CA ALA A 40 -15.09 -4.20 -34.13
C ALA A 40 -14.78 -5.44 -34.97
N SER A 41 -13.58 -5.51 -35.55
CA SER A 41 -13.07 -6.74 -36.17
C SER A 41 -13.08 -7.84 -35.12
N MET A 42 -13.73 -8.97 -35.42
CA MET A 42 -13.66 -10.15 -34.56
C MET A 42 -12.20 -10.55 -34.38
N VAL A 43 -11.76 -10.71 -33.13
CA VAL A 43 -10.43 -11.25 -32.85
C VAL A 43 -10.45 -12.71 -33.30
N GLU A 44 -9.65 -13.06 -34.31
CA GLU A 44 -9.47 -14.45 -34.72
C GLU A 44 -8.63 -15.18 -33.66
N GLY A 45 -9.27 -16.07 -32.91
CA GLY A 45 -8.64 -16.91 -31.89
C GLY A 45 -9.69 -17.64 -31.05
N SER A 46 -9.39 -18.85 -30.59
CA SER A 46 -10.24 -19.53 -29.61
C SER A 46 -10.01 -18.90 -28.24
N TYR A 47 -11.05 -18.28 -27.67
CA TYR A 47 -11.05 -17.90 -26.26
C TYR A 47 -11.48 -19.10 -25.42
N GLY A 48 -10.53 -19.67 -24.70
CA GLY A 48 -10.67 -20.82 -23.81
C GLY A 48 -10.23 -20.51 -22.39
N ALA A 49 -10.10 -21.56 -21.57
CA ALA A 49 -9.72 -21.42 -20.17
C ALA A 49 -8.25 -21.00 -20.00
N GLU A 50 -7.40 -21.35 -20.97
CA GLU A 50 -5.97 -21.10 -20.96
C GLU A 50 -5.59 -19.62 -21.15
N GLN A 51 -6.51 -18.78 -21.63
CA GLN A 51 -6.33 -17.33 -21.73
C GLN A 51 -6.73 -16.59 -20.43
N ILE A 52 -7.21 -17.31 -19.41
CA ILE A 52 -7.50 -16.74 -18.09
C ILE A 52 -6.23 -16.72 -17.25
N GLU A 53 -5.69 -15.53 -17.00
CA GLU A 53 -4.51 -15.31 -16.16
C GLU A 53 -4.93 -15.05 -14.71
N VAL A 54 -4.32 -15.77 -13.77
CA VAL A 54 -4.43 -15.51 -12.32
C VAL A 54 -3.15 -14.86 -11.87
N LEU A 55 -3.26 -13.65 -11.31
CA LEU A 55 -2.13 -12.90 -10.76
C LEU A 55 -1.99 -13.21 -9.26
N GLU A 56 -0.81 -13.65 -8.84
CA GLU A 56 -0.58 -14.10 -7.47
C GLU A 56 0.21 -13.09 -6.62
N GLY A 57 0.05 -13.16 -5.30
CA GLY A 57 0.77 -12.31 -4.35
C GLY A 57 0.62 -10.80 -4.65
N LEU A 58 1.74 -10.14 -4.96
CA LEU A 58 1.80 -8.71 -5.25
C LEU A 58 1.78 -8.37 -6.75
N GLU A 59 1.65 -9.37 -7.63
CA GLU A 59 1.56 -9.14 -9.08
C GLU A 59 0.38 -8.25 -9.49
N PRO A 60 -0.83 -8.38 -8.92
CA PRO A 60 -1.94 -7.49 -9.24
C PRO A 60 -1.61 -6.01 -9.01
N VAL A 61 -0.90 -5.70 -7.91
CA VAL A 61 -0.48 -4.33 -7.55
C VAL A 61 0.48 -3.78 -8.61
N ARG A 62 1.47 -4.57 -9.02
CA ARG A 62 2.46 -4.17 -10.03
C ARG A 62 1.85 -4.02 -11.41
N LYS A 63 0.91 -4.91 -11.78
CA LYS A 63 0.26 -4.92 -13.09
C LYS A 63 -0.79 -3.79 -13.23
N ARG A 64 -1.42 -3.41 -12.11
CA ARG A 64 -2.54 -2.44 -12.06
C ARG A 64 -2.38 -1.45 -10.88
N PRO A 65 -1.29 -0.67 -10.81
CA PRO A 65 -0.99 0.18 -9.65
C PRO A 65 -2.04 1.26 -9.40
N GLY A 66 -2.70 1.77 -10.44
CA GLY A 66 -3.75 2.78 -10.29
C GLY A 66 -4.94 2.34 -9.43
N MET A 67 -5.21 1.05 -9.31
CA MET A 67 -6.26 0.53 -8.42
C MET A 67 -5.88 0.63 -6.93
N TYR A 68 -4.59 0.63 -6.61
CA TYR A 68 -4.07 0.61 -5.24
C TYR A 68 -3.58 1.99 -4.79
N ILE A 69 -2.84 2.70 -5.65
CA ILE A 69 -2.21 4.00 -5.32
C ILE A 69 -2.81 5.18 -6.11
N GLY A 70 -3.94 4.96 -6.78
CA GLY A 70 -4.69 5.95 -7.57
C GLY A 70 -4.03 6.37 -8.89
N SER A 71 -2.72 6.63 -8.91
CA SER A 71 -1.96 7.03 -10.10
C SER A 71 -0.47 6.69 -9.94
N THR A 72 0.29 6.62 -11.03
CA THR A 72 1.77 6.51 -10.99
C THR A 72 2.47 7.86 -11.16
N GLY A 73 1.73 8.96 -11.07
CA GLY A 73 2.27 10.32 -11.07
C GLY A 73 2.57 10.82 -9.65
N THR A 74 2.87 12.11 -9.50
CA THR A 74 3.25 12.72 -8.21
C THR A 74 2.27 12.43 -7.07
N LYS A 75 0.96 12.38 -7.36
CA LYS A 75 -0.05 12.08 -6.33
C LYS A 75 0.10 10.69 -5.75
N GLY A 76 0.18 9.65 -6.59
CA GLY A 76 0.34 8.29 -6.09
C GLY A 76 1.73 8.03 -5.51
N LEU A 77 2.75 8.75 -6.00
CA LEU A 77 4.07 8.73 -5.38
C LEU A 77 4.02 9.19 -3.90
N HIS A 78 3.34 10.30 -3.61
CA HIS A 78 3.16 10.77 -2.23
C HIS A 78 2.23 9.84 -1.45
N HIS A 79 1.26 9.22 -2.11
CA HIS A 79 0.37 8.23 -1.49
C HIS A 79 1.17 7.06 -0.90
N LEU A 80 2.24 6.59 -1.56
CA LEU A 80 3.14 5.58 -0.97
C LEU A 80 3.70 5.99 0.40
N VAL A 81 4.01 7.27 0.59
CA VAL A 81 4.49 7.79 1.87
C VAL A 81 3.33 7.90 2.87
N TYR A 82 2.17 8.38 2.40
CA TYR A 82 0.98 8.54 3.24
C TYR A 82 0.53 7.20 3.85
N GLU A 83 0.54 6.10 3.10
CA GLU A 83 0.16 4.79 3.64
C GLU A 83 1.05 4.36 4.83
N ILE A 84 2.34 4.68 4.82
CA ILE A 84 3.24 4.33 5.93
C ILE A 84 3.02 5.28 7.11
N VAL A 85 2.85 6.58 6.85
CA VAL A 85 2.56 7.58 7.89
C VAL A 85 1.22 7.31 8.56
N ASP A 86 0.17 6.98 7.80
CA ASP A 86 -1.17 6.70 8.31
C ASP A 86 -1.18 5.47 9.23
N ASN A 87 -0.36 4.45 8.91
CA ASN A 87 -0.15 3.33 9.83
C ASN A 87 0.49 3.77 11.16
N SER A 88 1.41 4.73 11.13
CA SER A 88 2.03 5.31 12.34
C SER A 88 1.03 6.17 13.13
N VAL A 89 0.16 6.91 12.43
CA VAL A 89 -0.91 7.71 13.04
C VAL A 89 -1.95 6.82 13.72
N ASP A 90 -2.27 5.66 13.13
CA ASP A 90 -3.18 4.69 13.76
C ASP A 90 -2.64 4.17 15.11
N GLU A 91 -1.33 4.01 15.26
CA GLU A 91 -0.71 3.73 16.57
C GLU A 91 -0.89 4.89 17.56
N ALA A 92 -0.82 6.13 17.09
CA ALA A 92 -1.02 7.32 17.92
C ALA A 92 -2.48 7.44 18.36
N MET A 93 -3.43 7.19 17.45
CA MET A 93 -4.86 7.15 17.73
C MET A 93 -5.24 6.04 18.72
N ALA A 94 -4.50 4.93 18.71
CA ALA A 94 -4.63 3.86 19.70
C ALA A 94 -3.94 4.19 21.05
N GLY A 95 -3.25 5.33 21.16
CA GLY A 95 -2.58 5.79 22.38
C GLY A 95 -1.19 5.18 22.61
N HIS A 96 -0.58 4.60 21.58
CA HIS A 96 0.71 3.89 21.69
C HIS A 96 1.88 4.64 21.05
N CYS A 97 1.64 5.53 20.10
CA CYS A 97 2.67 6.35 19.47
C CYS A 97 2.53 7.82 19.89
N THR A 98 3.66 8.46 20.18
CA THR A 98 3.73 9.90 20.51
C THR A 98 4.61 10.68 19.55
N ARG A 99 5.40 10.01 18.71
CA ARG A 99 6.35 10.62 17.79
C ARG A 99 6.44 9.79 16.51
N VAL A 100 6.27 10.48 15.39
CA VAL A 100 6.49 9.96 14.03
C VAL A 100 7.50 10.88 13.35
N GLU A 101 8.55 10.30 12.77
CA GLU A 101 9.62 10.99 12.07
C GLU A 101 9.65 10.56 10.61
N VAL A 102 9.64 11.54 9.71
CA VAL A 102 9.77 11.32 8.26
C VAL A 102 11.08 11.92 7.80
N THR A 103 11.96 11.08 7.26
CA THR A 103 13.28 11.48 6.77
C THR A 103 13.38 11.26 5.27
N LEU A 104 13.69 12.33 4.53
CA LEU A 104 14.08 12.25 3.12
C LEU A 104 15.59 12.08 3.04
N SER A 105 16.05 10.92 2.58
CA SER A 105 17.47 10.60 2.42
C SER A 105 17.86 10.67 0.95
N ASP A 106 19.17 10.76 0.71
CA ASP A 106 19.73 10.61 -0.63
C ASP A 106 19.34 9.26 -1.26
N GLY A 107 19.36 9.19 -2.58
CA GLY A 107 19.01 7.98 -3.32
C GLY A 107 17.51 7.72 -3.37
N ASP A 108 16.70 8.78 -3.33
CA ASP A 108 15.24 8.68 -3.44
C ASP A 108 14.63 7.81 -2.35
N VAL A 109 15.10 7.92 -1.10
CA VAL A 109 14.60 7.10 0.02
C VAL A 109 13.82 7.96 1.00
N VAL A 110 12.61 7.52 1.34
CA VAL A 110 11.80 8.07 2.43
C VAL A 110 11.76 7.05 3.55
N THR A 111 12.19 7.45 4.74
CA THR A 111 12.08 6.62 5.95
C THR A 111 11.03 7.22 6.87
N VAL A 112 10.09 6.39 7.31
CA VAL A 112 9.10 6.72 8.34
C VAL A 112 9.42 5.86 9.56
N GLN A 113 9.65 6.51 10.69
CA GLN A 113 9.93 5.87 11.97
C GLN A 113 8.92 6.35 13.01
N ASP A 114 8.39 5.42 13.80
CA ASP A 114 7.49 5.73 14.90
C ASP A 114 7.96 5.06 16.20
N ASN A 115 7.41 5.52 17.32
CA ASN A 115 7.63 4.91 18.63
C ASN A 115 6.38 4.17 19.15
N GLY A 116 5.53 3.67 18.25
CA GLY A 116 4.38 2.85 18.56
C GLY A 116 4.77 1.44 19.04
N ARG A 117 3.79 0.52 19.04
CA ARG A 117 4.03 -0.87 19.46
C ARG A 117 4.96 -1.61 18.50
N GLY A 118 5.03 -1.18 17.24
CA GLY A 118 5.76 -1.87 16.18
C GLY A 118 5.00 -3.05 15.58
N ILE A 119 5.41 -3.48 14.38
CA ILE A 119 4.79 -4.62 13.70
C ILE A 119 5.28 -5.92 14.35
N PRO A 120 4.37 -6.87 14.68
CA PRO A 120 4.77 -8.17 15.22
C PRO A 120 5.68 -8.95 14.27
N CYS A 121 6.75 -9.53 14.80
CA CYS A 121 7.67 -10.38 14.03
C CYS A 121 7.49 -11.89 14.30
N ASP A 122 6.59 -12.28 15.21
CA ASP A 122 6.30 -13.69 15.49
C ASP A 122 5.69 -14.41 14.29
N VAL A 123 5.82 -15.75 14.27
CA VAL A 123 5.26 -16.57 13.19
C VAL A 123 3.74 -16.54 13.22
N HIS A 124 3.14 -16.16 12.10
CA HIS A 124 1.71 -16.14 11.91
C HIS A 124 1.19 -17.54 11.53
N ALA A 125 0.32 -18.09 12.37
CA ALA A 125 -0.08 -19.51 12.32
C ALA A 125 -0.65 -19.97 10.97
N LYS A 126 -1.36 -19.11 10.24
CA LYS A 126 -1.98 -19.48 8.95
C LYS A 126 -1.00 -19.42 7.78
N THR A 127 -0.05 -18.50 7.81
CA THR A 127 0.86 -18.26 6.67
C THR A 127 2.21 -18.94 6.85
N GLY A 128 2.58 -19.33 8.07
CA GLY A 128 3.86 -19.94 8.38
C GLY A 128 5.06 -18.98 8.28
N LYS A 129 4.79 -17.70 7.98
CA LYS A 129 5.76 -16.61 7.87
C LYS A 129 5.72 -15.74 9.11
N SER A 130 6.69 -14.85 9.31
CA SER A 130 6.53 -13.80 10.33
C SER A 130 5.29 -12.95 10.03
N ALA A 131 4.67 -12.38 11.05
CA ALA A 131 3.57 -11.44 10.88
C ALA A 131 4.02 -10.22 10.05
N LEU A 132 5.26 -9.75 10.24
CA LEU A 132 5.91 -8.73 9.40
C LEU A 132 5.92 -9.13 7.92
N GLU A 133 6.43 -10.32 7.57
CA GLU A 133 6.44 -10.76 6.16
C GLU A 133 5.02 -10.97 5.63
N THR A 134 4.10 -11.45 6.48
CA THR A 134 2.70 -11.67 6.11
C THR A 134 2.03 -10.37 5.67
N VAL A 135 2.14 -9.30 6.46
CA VAL A 135 1.49 -8.01 6.13
C VAL A 135 2.18 -7.29 4.96
N LEU A 136 3.44 -7.59 4.68
CA LEU A 136 4.17 -7.00 3.55
C LEU A 136 4.03 -7.75 2.23
N THR A 137 3.59 -9.02 2.25
CA THR A 137 3.58 -9.89 1.06
C THR A 137 2.22 -10.44 0.68
N ILE A 138 1.20 -10.25 1.52
CA ILE A 138 -0.15 -10.80 1.30
C ILE A 138 -1.16 -9.66 1.38
N LEU A 139 -1.88 -9.45 0.28
CA LEU A 139 -3.00 -8.52 0.25
C LEU A 139 -4.13 -8.98 1.17
N HIS A 140 -4.80 -8.02 1.78
CA HIS A 140 -5.87 -8.22 2.76
C HIS A 140 -5.42 -8.95 4.03
N ALA A 141 -4.20 -8.65 4.49
CA ALA A 141 -3.65 -9.14 5.75
C ALA A 141 -3.35 -7.97 6.69
N GLY A 142 -3.95 -7.97 7.89
CA GLY A 142 -3.73 -6.89 8.85
C GLY A 142 -4.53 -7.05 10.15
N GLY A 143 -4.20 -6.23 11.15
CA GLY A 143 -4.85 -6.25 12.46
C GLY A 143 -6.09 -5.34 12.60
N LYS A 144 -6.46 -4.64 11.52
CA LYS A 144 -7.47 -3.55 11.52
C LYS A 144 -8.87 -3.99 11.04
N PHE A 145 -9.16 -5.29 10.99
CA PHE A 145 -10.45 -5.82 10.53
C PHE A 145 -11.53 -5.93 11.63
N GLY A 146 -11.48 -5.07 12.65
CA GLY A 146 -12.45 -5.06 13.77
C GLY A 146 -12.09 -5.95 14.97
N GLY A 147 -10.85 -6.43 15.05
CA GLY A 147 -10.31 -7.09 16.24
C GLY A 147 -9.87 -6.10 17.34
N ASN A 148 -9.30 -6.62 18.42
CA ASN A 148 -8.86 -5.82 19.58
C ASN A 148 -7.61 -4.94 19.32
N GLY A 149 -7.01 -4.99 18.12
CA GLY A 149 -5.74 -4.31 17.83
C GLY A 149 -5.86 -2.79 17.73
N TYR A 150 -6.98 -2.30 17.17
CA TYR A 150 -7.28 -0.88 16.96
C TYR A 150 -8.77 -0.62 17.16
N LYS A 151 -9.12 0.25 18.11
CA LYS A 151 -10.52 0.63 18.38
C LYS A 151 -11.09 1.56 17.31
N VAL A 152 -10.24 2.42 16.75
CA VAL A 152 -10.50 3.30 15.61
C VAL A 152 -9.20 3.38 14.81
N SER A 153 -9.28 3.20 13.48
CA SER A 153 -8.14 3.36 12.57
C SER A 153 -8.61 3.90 11.22
N GLY A 154 -7.76 4.65 10.53
CA GLY A 154 -7.97 5.06 9.13
C GLY A 154 -7.74 3.92 8.15
N GLY A 155 -6.74 3.07 8.40
CA GLY A 155 -6.47 1.89 7.59
C GLY A 155 -7.46 0.75 7.87
N LEU A 156 -8.08 0.21 6.82
CA LEU A 156 -9.11 -0.85 6.94
C LEU A 156 -9.00 -1.97 5.90
N HIS A 157 -8.26 -1.75 4.80
CA HIS A 157 -8.26 -2.68 3.66
C HIS A 157 -7.21 -3.81 3.79
N GLY A 158 -6.16 -3.58 4.59
CA GLY A 158 -5.04 -4.52 4.76
C GLY A 158 -4.25 -4.76 3.48
N VAL A 159 -4.08 -3.73 2.65
CA VAL A 159 -3.35 -3.77 1.37
C VAL A 159 -2.25 -2.72 1.33
#